data_AF-A0A543N9N4-F1
#
_entry.id   AF-A0A543N9N4-F1
#
_cell.length_a   1.000
_cell.length_b   1.000
_cell.length_c   1.000
_cell.angle_alpha   90.00
_cell.angle_beta   90.00
_cell.angle_gamma   90.00
#
_symmetry.space_group_name_H-M   'P 1'
#
loop_
_entity.id
_entity.type
_entity.pdbx_description
1 polymer ?
#
loop_
_entity_poly.entity_id
_entity_poly.type
_entity_poly.pdbx_seq_one_letter_code
_entity_poly.pdbx_strand_id
1 'polypeptide(L)' 'MSLTPREHRELCELADLLIQDAGGDALWPGRIRETSLELRSLLDAYRTTTDEGAAEPPEPTAPPHHDP' A
#
# COMPACT_ATOMS: atom_id res chain seq x y z
N MET A 1 6.12 -2.96 11.11
CA MET A 1 6.06 -2.77 9.65
C MET A 1 7.20 -1.88 9.25
N SER A 2 8.04 -2.35 8.33
CA SER A 2 9.16 -1.57 7.79
C SER A 2 8.83 -1.24 6.35
N LEU A 3 8.48 0.01 6.09
CA LEU A 3 8.23 0.49 4.73
C LEU A 3 9.53 0.48 3.93
N THR A 4 9.45 0.16 2.65
CA THR A 4 10.57 0.37 1.73
C THR A 4 10.81 1.89 1.54
N PRO A 5 12.03 2.30 1.13
CA PRO A 5 12.33 3.71 0.86
C PRO A 5 11.39 4.34 -0.18
N ARG A 6 10.88 3.54 -1.13
CA ARG A 6 9.94 3.99 -2.15
C ARG A 6 8.56 4.24 -1.56
N GLU A 7 8.03 3.29 -0.79
CA GLU A 7 6.71 3.41 -0.15
C GLU A 7 6.69 4.58 0.83
N HIS A 8 7.78 4.77 1.58
CA HIS A 8 7.94 5.92 2.46
C HIS A 8 7.88 7.25 1.69
N ARG A 9 8.55 7.33 0.53
CA ARG A 9 8.53 8.53 -0.31
C ARG A 9 7.13 8.82 -0.85
N GLU A 10 6.43 7.81 -1.37
CA GLU A 10 5.08 7.97 -1.91
C GLU A 10 4.09 8.45 -0.83
N LEU A 11 4.21 7.95 0.41
CA LEU A 11 3.41 8.44 1.54
C LEU A 11 3.73 9.88 1.94
N CYS A 12 5.01 10.27 1.94
CA CYS A 12 5.42 11.66 2.20
C CYS A 12 4.85 12.62 1.15
N GLU A 13 4.93 12.27 -0.14
CA GLU A 13 4.42 13.10 -1.23
C GLU A 13 2.90 13.34 -1.11
N LEU A 14 2.12 12.31 -0.74
CA LEU A 14 0.68 12.45 -0.49
C LEU A 14 0.34 13.26 0.77
N ALA A 15 1.14 13.12 1.83
CA ALA A 15 1.00 13.93 3.04
C ALA A 15 1.29 15.42 2.76
N ASP A 16 2.32 15.71 1.98
CA ASP A 16 2.66 17.08 1.57
C ASP A 16 1.56 17.70 0.70
N LEU A 17 0.92 16.90 -0.17
CA LEU A 17 -0.22 17.36 -0.96
C LEU A 17 -1.42 17.71 -0.07
N LEU A 18 -1.71 16.90 0.95
CA LEU A 18 -2.75 17.19 1.94
C LEU A 18 -2.48 18.47 2.74
N ILE A 19 -1.23 18.70 3.14
CA ILE A 19 -0.82 19.92 3.87
C ILE A 19 -1.02 21.16 2.98
N GLN A 20 -0.66 21.07 1.70
CA GLN A 20 -0.86 22.15 0.74
C GLN A 20 -2.33 22.44 0.48
N ASP A 21 -3.14 21.40 0.27
CA ASP A 21 -4.58 21.53 0.02
C ASP A 21 -5.36 22.00 1.27
N ALA A 22 -4.87 21.70 2.47
CA ALA A 22 -5.47 22.19 3.73
C ALA A 22 -4.97 23.58 4.14
N GLY A 23 -3.76 23.98 3.73
CA GLY A 23 -3.12 25.25 4.06
C GLY A 23 -3.33 26.37 3.06
N GLY A 24 -3.80 26.06 1.84
CA GLY A 24 -4.21 27.07 0.86
C GLY A 24 -5.58 27.66 1.21
N ASP A 25 -5.75 28.98 0.97
CA ASP A 25 -7.02 29.72 1.14
C ASP A 25 -8.23 29.09 0.40
N ALA A 26 -7.96 28.17 -0.51
CA ALA A 26 -8.93 27.37 -1.22
C ALA A 26 -9.24 26.10 -0.41
N LEU A 27 -10.12 26.22 0.59
CA LEU A 27 -10.77 25.07 1.22
C LEU A 27 -11.57 24.31 0.16
N TRP A 28 -11.00 23.25 -0.42
CA TRP A 28 -11.70 22.31 -1.30
C TRP A 28 -11.87 20.98 -0.56
N PRO A 29 -12.93 20.84 0.27
CA PRO A 29 -13.21 19.61 1.02
C PRO A 29 -13.20 18.35 0.15
N GLY A 30 -13.58 18.47 -1.13
CA GLY A 30 -13.52 17.36 -2.09
C GLY A 30 -12.11 16.84 -2.34
N ARG A 31 -11.15 17.74 -2.55
CA ARG A 31 -9.75 17.40 -2.85
C ARG A 31 -9.05 16.80 -1.64
N ILE A 32 -9.23 17.42 -0.47
CA ILE A 32 -8.74 16.88 0.81
C ILE A 32 -9.30 15.47 1.04
N ARG A 33 -10.59 15.25 0.79
CA ARG A 33 -11.23 13.94 0.93
C ARG A 33 -10.64 12.91 -0.04
N GLU A 34 -10.45 13.27 -1.30
CA GLU A 34 -9.86 12.39 -2.32
C GLU A 34 -8.44 11.97 -1.94
N THR A 35 -7.56 12.94 -1.63
CA THR A 35 -6.18 12.63 -1.24
C THR A 35 -6.10 11.84 0.07
N SER A 36 -7.03 12.08 1.02
CA SER A 36 -7.12 11.29 2.26
C SER A 36 -7.53 9.84 2.00
N LEU A 37 -8.43 9.60 1.04
CA LEU A 37 -8.86 8.26 0.66
C LEU A 37 -7.74 7.50 -0.05
N GLU A 38 -6.99 8.18 -0.91
CA GLU A 38 -5.83 7.62 -1.59
C GLU A 38 -4.72 7.22 -0.60
N LEU A 39 -4.39 8.10 0.35
CA LEU A 39 -3.44 7.81 1.42
C LEU A 39 -3.85 6.58 2.24
N ARG A 40 -5.13 6.49 2.61
CA ARG A 40 -5.66 5.33 3.34
C ARG A 40 -5.55 4.05 2.52
N SER A 41 -5.90 4.10 1.23
CA SER A 41 -5.82 2.93 0.35
C SER A 41 -4.40 2.41 0.23
N LEU A 42 -3.40 3.28 0.10
CA LEU A 42 -1.99 2.89 0.03
C LEU A 42 -1.50 2.31 1.36
N LEU A 43 -1.88 2.91 2.49
CA LEU A 43 -1.57 2.35 3.81
C LEU A 43 -2.17 0.96 3.98
N ASP A 44 -3.44 0.75 3.60
CA ASP A 44 -4.08 -0.57 3.67
C ASP A 44 -3.41 -1.58 2.71
N ALA A 45 -2.98 -1.14 1.52
CA ALA A 45 -2.21 -1.97 0.59
C ALA A 45 -0.86 -2.41 1.20
N TYR A 46 -0.07 -1.48 1.74
CA TYR A 46 1.23 -1.79 2.35
C TYR A 46 1.13 -2.67 3.59
N ARG A 47 0.02 -2.54 4.34
CA ARG A 47 -0.28 -3.42 5.46
C ARG A 47 -0.58 -4.85 5.00
N THR A 48 -1.30 -5.00 3.90
CA THR A 48 -1.72 -6.31 3.37
C THR A 48 -0.57 -7.02 2.66
N THR A 49 0.25 -6.31 1.87
CA THR A 49 1.43 -6.88 1.21
C THR A 49 2.50 -7.35 2.21
N THR A 50 2.61 -6.69 3.36
CA THR A 50 3.49 -7.13 4.45
C THR A 50 2.96 -8.40 5.14
N ASP A 51 1.65 -8.63 5.12
CA ASP A 51 1.00 -9.79 5.77
C ASP A 51 0.97 -11.02 4.85
N GLU A 52 0.77 -10.82 3.54
CA GLU A 52 0.81 -11.89 2.53
C GLU A 52 2.21 -12.44 2.24
N GLY A 53 3.27 -11.75 2.67
CA GLY A 53 4.66 -12.23 2.58
C GLY A 53 5.00 -13.42 3.49
N ALA A 54 4.06 -13.84 4.36
CA ALA A 54 4.18 -15.04 5.20
C ALA A 54 3.40 -16.25 4.66
N ALA A 55 2.84 -16.18 3.44
CA ALA A 55 2.29 -17.34 2.77
C ALA A 55 3.45 -18.21 2.23
N GLU A 56 3.69 -19.32 2.92
CA GLU A 56 4.57 -20.41 2.54
C GLU A 56 4.45 -20.70 1.02
N PRO A 57 5.57 -20.81 0.27
CA PRO A 57 5.48 -21.18 -1.14
C PRO A 57 4.80 -22.55 -1.23
N PRO A 58 3.86 -22.78 -2.18
CA PRO A 58 3.21 -24.07 -2.31
C PRO A 58 4.29 -25.13 -2.52
N GLU A 59 4.31 -26.14 -1.64
CA GLU A 59 5.22 -27.28 -1.75
C GLU A 59 5.14 -27.86 -3.18
N PRO A 60 6.28 -28.17 -3.82
CA PRO A 60 6.26 -28.76 -5.15
C PRO A 60 5.54 -30.11 -5.05
N THR A 61 4.32 -30.17 -5.60
CA THR A 61 3.54 -31.39 -5.71
C THR A 61 4.39 -32.42 -6.46
N ALA A 62 4.83 -33.46 -5.74
CA ALA A 62 5.62 -34.54 -6.31
C ALA A 62 4.87 -35.17 -7.51
N PRO A 63 5.55 -35.46 -8.63
CA PRO A 63 4.90 -36.08 -9.77
C PRO A 63 4.37 -37.47 -9.40
N PRO A 64 3.21 -37.89 -9.93
CA PRO A 64 2.66 -39.20 -9.64
C PRO A 64 3.63 -40.28 -10.13
N HIS A 65 4.04 -41.16 -9.22
CA HIS A 65 4.80 -42.36 -9.55
C HIS A 65 3.97 -43.23 -10.49
N HIS A 66 4.38 -43.33 -11.76
CA HIS A 66 3.84 -44.31 -12.69
C HIS A 66 4.75 -45.54 -12.65
N ASP A 67 4.26 -46.58 -12.01
CA ASP A 67 4.89 -47.91 -11.92
C ASP A 67 4.59 -48.71 -13.21
N PRO A 68 5.59 -49.41 -13.77
CA PRO A 68 5.33 -50.66 -14.50
C PRO A 68 6.12 -51.86 -13.97
#